data_AF-A0A7C0ZAP3-F1
#
_entry.id   AF-A0A7C0ZAP3-F1
#
_cell.length_a   1.000
_cell.length_b   1.000
_cell.length_c   1.000
_cell.angle_alpha   90.00
_cell.angle_beta   90.00
_cell.angle_gamma   90.00
#
_symmetry.space_group_name_H-M   'P 1'
#
loop_
_entity.id
_entity.type
_entity.pdbx_description
1 polymer ?
#
loop_
_entity_poly.entity_id
_entity_poly.type
_entity_poly.pdbx_seq_one_letter_code
_entity_poly.pdbx_strand_id
1 'polypeptide(L)' 'MKVNPILLEVFKNRFSSISEEMGVTLTRTSFSPNIKERRDLSCAVFDSRGDMIAQAAHIPVHLGSMPMSVKSAI' A
#
# COMPACT_ATOMS: atom_id res chain seq x y z
N MET A 1 -17.11 12.46 16.29
CA MET A 1 -16.29 13.54 15.68
C MET A 1 -16.84 13.88 14.31
N LYS A 2 -16.92 15.16 13.95
CA LYS A 2 -17.33 15.58 12.60
C LYS A 2 -16.09 15.51 11.70
N VAL A 3 -16.09 14.63 10.71
CA VAL A 3 -14.98 14.50 9.74
C VAL A 3 -15.01 15.69 8.81
N ASN A 4 -13.88 16.39 8.65
CA ASN A 4 -13.75 17.45 7.65
C ASN A 4 -13.55 16.79 6.27
N PRO A 5 -14.48 16.98 5.31
CA PRO A 5 -14.41 16.30 4.01
C PRO A 5 -13.18 16.72 3.18
N ILE A 6 -12.69 17.95 3.35
CA ILE A 6 -11.48 18.43 2.67
C ILE A 6 -10.26 17.67 3.20
N LEU A 7 -10.12 17.58 4.54
CA LEU A 7 -9.00 16.85 5.14
C LEU A 7 -9.06 15.36 4.80
N LEU A 8 -10.26 14.76 4.79
CA LEU A 8 -10.43 13.37 4.40
C LEU A 8 -9.86 13.11 3.00
N GLU A 9 -10.23 13.94 2.02
CA GLU A 9 -9.76 13.75 0.65
C GLU A 9 -8.25 14.04 0.51
N VAL A 10 -7.72 15.05 1.22
CA VAL A 10 -6.28 15.33 1.25
C VAL A 10 -5.50 14.13 1.78
N PHE A 11 -5.92 13.55 2.91
CA PHE A 11 -5.22 12.40 3.49
C PHE A 11 -5.37 11.14 2.65
N LYS A 12 -6.57 10.88 2.09
CA LYS A 12 -6.78 9.76 1.18
C LYS A 12 -5.83 9.81 -0.01
N ASN A 13 -5.74 10.96 -0.70
CA ASN A 13 -4.82 11.12 -1.83
C ASN A 13 -3.36 11.00 -1.39
N ARG A 14 -2.99 11.62 -0.26
CA ARG A 14 -1.63 11.54 0.28
C ARG A 14 -1.19 10.10 0.53
N PHE A 15 -2.00 9.29 1.22
CA PHE A 15 -1.66 7.90 1.52
C PHE A 15 -1.67 7.01 0.27
N SER A 16 -2.60 7.24 -0.67
CA SER A 16 -2.60 6.56 -1.97
C SER A 16 -1.29 6.82 -2.72
N SER A 17 -0.92 8.09 -2.89
CA SER A 17 0.31 8.49 -3.60
C SER A 17 1.57 7.92 -2.93
N ILE A 18 1.65 7.90 -1.59
CA ILE A 18 2.76 7.27 -0.88
C ILE A 18 2.87 5.79 -1.25
N SER A 19 1.75 5.05 -1.21
CA SER A 19 1.77 3.62 -1.53
C SER A 19 2.17 3.34 -2.99
N GLU A 20 1.76 4.20 -3.92
CA GLU A 20 2.13 4.11 -5.35
C GLU A 20 3.62 4.42 -5.58
N GLU A 21 4.14 5.50 -4.98
CA GLU A 21 5.55 5.88 -5.10
C GLU A 21 6.50 4.83 -4.51
N MET A 22 6.09 4.16 -3.43
CA MET A 22 6.81 3.00 -2.90
C MET A 22 6.95 1.89 -3.96
N GLY A 23 5.86 1.56 -4.66
CA GLY A 23 5.85 0.56 -5.73
C GLY A 23 6.72 0.95 -6.92
N VAL A 24 6.66 2.22 -7.34
CA VAL A 24 7.52 2.76 -8.42
C VAL A 24 8.98 2.66 -8.03
N THR A 25 9.32 3.09 -6.82
CA THR A 25 10.70 3.05 -6.30
C THR A 25 11.21 1.63 -6.27
N LEU A 26 10.44 0.69 -5.69
CA LEU A 26 10.80 -0.72 -5.60
C LEU A 26 11.00 -1.35 -6.98
N THR A 27 10.13 -1.06 -7.95
CA THR A 27 10.23 -1.55 -9.32
C THR A 27 11.52 -1.06 -9.99
N ARG A 28 11.87 0.22 -9.81
CA ARG A 28 13.03 0.85 -10.47
C ARG A 28 14.35 0.35 -9.91
N THR A 29 14.41 0.07 -8.61
CA THR A 29 15.64 -0.32 -7.91
C THR A 29 15.85 -1.83 -7.83
N SER A 30 14.82 -2.63 -8.12
CA SER A 30 14.94 -4.10 -8.03
C SER A 30 15.82 -4.70 -9.13
N PHE A 31 16.55 -5.76 -8.75
CA PHE A 31 17.27 -6.64 -9.69
C PHE A 31 16.46 -7.88 -10.06
N SER A 32 15.37 -8.18 -9.34
CA SER A 32 14.54 -9.36 -9.60
C SER A 32 13.63 -9.12 -10.81
N PRO A 33 13.67 -9.96 -11.86
CA PRO A 33 12.74 -9.85 -12.99
C PRO A 33 11.27 -9.95 -12.57
N ASN A 34 10.96 -10.71 -11.52
CA ASN A 34 9.60 -10.81 -11.00
C ASN A 34 9.10 -9.44 -10.49
N ILE A 35 9.96 -8.65 -9.87
CA ILE A 35 9.61 -7.33 -9.35
C ILE A 35 9.73 -6.25 -10.44
N LYS A 36 10.83 -6.26 -11.20
CA LYS A 36 11.17 -5.21 -12.17
C LYS A 36 10.35 -5.29 -13.46
N GLU A 37 10.13 -6.50 -13.97
CA GLU A 37 9.48 -6.72 -15.26
C GLU A 37 8.05 -7.23 -15.09
N ARG A 38 7.85 -8.27 -14.26
CA ARG A 38 6.52 -8.85 -14.02
C ARG A 38 5.67 -8.03 -13.04
N ARG A 39 6.29 -7.10 -12.31
CA ARG A 39 5.65 -6.26 -11.28
C ARG A 39 4.86 -7.07 -10.26
N ASP A 40 5.42 -8.22 -9.89
CA ASP A 40 4.89 -9.13 -8.88
C ASP A 40 5.20 -8.59 -7.47
N LEU A 41 4.56 -7.47 -7.13
CA LEU A 41 4.72 -6.75 -5.88
C LEU A 41 3.45 -5.97 -5.54
N SER A 42 3.30 -5.64 -4.26
CA SER A 42 2.37 -4.59 -3.82
C SER A 42 2.97 -3.85 -2.63
N CYS A 43 2.58 -2.60 -2.46
CA CYS A 43 3.00 -1.75 -1.35
C CYS A 43 1.77 -1.25 -0.60
N ALA A 44 1.84 -1.22 0.72
CA ALA A 44 0.73 -0.77 1.56
C ALA A 44 1.25 -0.01 2.78
N VAL A 45 0.40 0.89 3.28
CA VAL A 45 0.61 1.67 4.50
C VAL A 45 -0.36 1.16 5.54
N PHE A 46 0.12 0.93 6.77
CA PHE A 46 -0.66 0.44 7.90
C PHE A 46 -0.55 1.42 9.07
N ASP A 47 -1.59 1.46 9.91
CA ASP A 47 -1.51 2.15 11.20
C ASP A 47 -0.84 1.28 12.27
N SER A 48 -0.69 1.83 13.48
CA SER A 48 -0.06 1.14 14.61
C SER A 48 -0.86 -0.07 15.14
N ARG A 49 -2.10 -0.27 14.69
CA ARG A 49 -2.93 -1.44 15.02
C ARG A 49 -2.92 -2.49 13.89
N GLY A 50 -2.13 -2.27 12.85
CA GLY A 50 -2.07 -3.17 11.69
C GLY A 50 -3.28 -3.04 10.77
N ASP A 51 -4.09 -1.98 10.88
CA ASP A 51 -5.16 -1.71 9.92
C ASP A 51 -4.58 -1.06 8.65
N MET A 52 -4.96 -1.57 7.49
CA MET A 52 -4.48 -1.05 6.20
C MET A 52 -5.12 0.30 5.88
N ILE A 53 -4.29 1.31 5.65
CA ILE A 53 -4.70 2.69 5.35
C ILE A 53 -4.74 2.96 3.84
N ALA A 54 -3.76 2.43 3.10
CA ALA A 54 -3.68 2.55 1.64
C ALA A 54 -2.87 1.40 1.05
N GLN A 55 -3.11 1.09 -0.22
CA GLN A 55 -2.39 0.06 -0.96
C GLN A 55 -2.27 0.45 -2.44
N ALA A 56 -1.09 0.27 -3.01
CA ALA A 56 -0.89 0.22 -4.45
C ALA A 56 -1.41 -1.13 -4.96
N ALA A 57 -2.70 -1.15 -5.31
CA ALA A 57 -3.44 -2.38 -5.61
C ALA A 57 -3.12 -2.91 -7.02
N HIS A 58 -2.02 -3.65 -7.13
CA HIS A 58 -1.60 -4.27 -8.38
C HIS A 58 -1.99 -5.75 -8.48
N ILE A 59 -2.17 -6.44 -7.34
CA ILE A 59 -2.34 -7.90 -7.31
C ILE A 59 -3.49 -8.28 -6.35
N PRO A 60 -4.57 -8.90 -6.85
CA PRO A 60 -5.77 -9.19 -6.04
C PRO A 60 -5.50 -10.03 -4.79
N VAL A 61 -4.57 -10.99 -4.85
CA VAL A 61 -4.25 -11.82 -3.68
C VAL A 61 -3.69 -10.99 -2.53
N HIS A 62 -2.86 -9.99 -2.83
CA HIS A 62 -2.28 -9.09 -1.84
C HIS A 62 -3.33 -8.23 -1.13
N LEU A 63 -4.36 -7.78 -1.85
CA LEU A 63 -5.48 -7.02 -1.27
C LEU A 63 -6.18 -7.80 -0.14
N GLY A 64 -6.36 -9.11 -0.33
CA GLY A 64 -7.00 -9.96 0.67
C GLY A 64 -6.05 -10.44 1.77
N SER A 65 -4.82 -10.78 1.42
CA SER A 65 -3.89 -11.44 2.36
C SER A 65 -3.07 -10.47 3.20
N MET A 66 -2.62 -9.34 2.65
CA MET A 66 -1.71 -8.41 3.36
C MET A 66 -2.28 -7.90 4.69
N PRO A 67 -3.56 -7.45 4.80
CA PRO A 67 -4.11 -7.03 6.09
C PRO A 67 -4.09 -8.14 7.15
N MET A 68 -4.42 -9.36 6.74
CA MET A 68 -4.44 -10.52 7.64
C MET A 68 -3.03 -10.91 8.08
N SER A 69 -2.06 -10.89 7.17
CA SER A 69 -0.67 -11.18 7.48
C SER A 69 -0.07 -10.18 8.47
N VAL A 70 -0.32 -8.87 8.28
CA VAL A 70 0.19 -7.84 9.20
C VAL A 70 -0.46 -7.99 10.58
N LYS A 71 -1.79 -8.16 10.65
CA LYS A 71 -2.49 -8.39 11.93
C LYS A 71 -2.03 -9.64 12.67
N SER A 72 -1.59 -10.68 11.97
CA SER A 72 -1.06 -11.89 12.60
C SER A 72 0.36 -11.74 13.10
N ALA A 73 1.12 -10.74 12.62
CA ALA A 73 2.54 -10.57 12.93
C ALA A 73 2.80 -9.61 14.10
N ILE A 74 1.78 -8.85 14.53
CA ILE A 74 1.82 -7.90 15.64
C ILE A 74 0.97 -8.42 16.81
#